data_AF-A0A412ZB77-F1
#
_entry.id   AF-A0A412ZB77-F1
#
_cell.length_a   1.000
_cell.length_b   1.000
_cell.length_c   1.000
_cell.angle_alpha   90.00
_cell.angle_beta   90.00
_cell.angle_gamma   90.00
#
_symmetry.space_group_name_H-M   'P 1'
#
loop_
_entity.id
_entity.type
_entity.pdbx_description
1 polymer ?
#
loop_
_entity_poly.entity_id
_entity_poly.type
_entity_poly.pdbx_seq_one_letter_code
_entity_poly.pdbx_strand_id
1 'polypeptide(L)'
;MKGEIQMDNSYFDSLAVVLPEDIEKLKWRGEFDRAVRRIDSRLEKDIPQALRKRLMIEKEILKRMPGQYPYTWAEALGILRDNVRDFKDCELETLWEEDAADWIYVDGEVRFRSSFLKNVLKTRKEYENRAMDLELVRSKAENFALLNRTIASMKERGGAGCRFCIRGTLGILEEAERDGEDIKVYLPLPIEYAQVKNVKIHSVRIGEREAEAQEYTIARPDAFQRTICFHTKHRKGQKYSVEFSFENREAYKDFSHGSLEHSGPERIKERTGANGFAEPMDAWLAQQPPHIRFTPLIRELASDIVGEEKDPLKKARRIYDYITTHVMYSFVRSYFTLTDIVQYAASSMKGDCGVQALLFITLCRAAGIPARWQAGLYTSPLEISCHDWAQFYTASHGWRYADCSFGGAAFREGETERWDFYFGNLDPFRLPAAREFGYEFEPPMDHLRNDPYDNQTGEAEYRDRSLAQEEYSTEYEMISLEDIIY
;
A
#
# COMPACT_ATOMS: atom_id res chain seq x y z
N MET A 1 -34.82 3.90 -21.82
CA MET A 1 -33.87 4.07 -20.72
C MET A 1 -32.78 3.01 -20.87
N LYS A 2 -31.61 3.37 -21.40
CA LYS A 2 -30.43 2.52 -21.20
C LYS A 2 -30.10 2.69 -19.72
N GLY A 3 -30.25 1.65 -18.90
CA GLY A 3 -29.79 1.70 -17.52
C GLY A 3 -28.30 2.07 -17.54
N GLU A 4 -27.90 3.05 -16.74
CA GLU A 4 -26.48 3.29 -16.51
C GLU A 4 -25.89 1.98 -15.99
N ILE A 5 -24.88 1.47 -16.69
CA ILE A 5 -24.18 0.27 -16.25
C ILE A 5 -23.38 0.67 -15.03
N GLN A 6 -23.84 0.26 -13.85
CA GLN A 6 -23.11 0.44 -12.59
C GLN A 6 -21.76 -0.26 -12.70
N MET A 7 -20.69 0.48 -12.44
CA MET A 7 -19.33 -0.08 -12.41
C MET A 7 -19.05 -0.67 -11.04
N ASP A 8 -18.48 -1.88 -11.06
CA ASP A 8 -17.93 -2.56 -9.88
C ASP A 8 -16.41 -2.71 -10.05
N ASN A 9 -15.75 -3.24 -9.02
CA ASN A 9 -14.30 -3.44 -9.03
C ASN A 9 -13.81 -4.43 -10.10
N SER A 10 -14.69 -5.26 -10.71
CA SER A 10 -14.28 -6.13 -11.83
C SER A 10 -13.80 -5.35 -13.07
N TYR A 11 -14.03 -4.04 -13.10
CA TYR A 11 -13.52 -3.17 -14.15
C TYR A 11 -12.01 -2.94 -14.04
N PHE A 12 -11.38 -3.11 -12.87
CA PHE A 12 -9.94 -2.97 -12.73
C PHE A 12 -9.16 -4.06 -13.49
N ASP A 13 -9.73 -5.25 -13.68
CA ASP A 13 -9.16 -6.31 -14.54
C ASP A 13 -8.91 -5.81 -15.97
N SER A 14 -9.73 -4.87 -16.43
CA SER A 14 -9.62 -4.32 -17.78
C SER A 14 -8.41 -3.41 -17.97
N LEU A 15 -7.73 -2.96 -16.90
CA LEU A 15 -6.51 -2.15 -17.00
C LEU A 15 -5.37 -2.86 -17.75
N ALA A 16 -5.43 -4.19 -17.87
CA ALA A 16 -4.51 -4.97 -18.71
C ALA A 16 -4.67 -4.67 -20.21
N VAL A 17 -5.81 -4.11 -20.62
CA VAL A 17 -6.07 -3.65 -21.99
C VAL A 17 -5.37 -2.32 -22.23
N VAL A 18 -4.58 -2.24 -23.30
CA VAL A 18 -3.87 -1.03 -23.70
C VAL A 18 -4.84 0.12 -23.98
N LEU A 19 -4.54 1.30 -23.47
CA LEU A 19 -5.32 2.51 -23.75
C LEU A 19 -5.13 2.92 -25.21
N PRO A 20 -6.18 3.33 -25.93
CA PRO A 20 -5.99 3.89 -27.25
C PRO A 20 -5.07 5.12 -27.23
N GLU A 21 -4.09 5.14 -28.13
CA GLU A 21 -3.00 6.12 -28.17
C GLU A 21 -3.48 7.58 -28.20
N ASP A 22 -4.61 7.86 -28.87
CA ASP A 22 -5.19 9.20 -28.92
C ASP A 22 -5.71 9.68 -27.56
N ILE A 23 -6.23 8.77 -26.73
CA ILE A 23 -6.65 9.08 -25.35
C ILE A 23 -5.42 9.19 -24.44
N GLU A 24 -4.43 8.30 -24.61
CA GLU A 24 -3.19 8.34 -23.85
C GLU A 24 -2.43 9.66 -24.04
N LYS A 25 -2.32 10.15 -25.28
CA LYS A 25 -1.72 11.46 -25.59
C LYS A 25 -2.46 12.60 -24.89
N LEU A 26 -3.79 12.60 -24.89
CA LEU A 26 -4.59 13.63 -24.24
C LEU A 26 -4.44 13.59 -22.71
N LYS A 27 -4.47 12.39 -22.13
CA LYS A 27 -4.23 12.16 -20.69
C LYS A 27 -2.90 12.77 -20.25
N TRP A 28 -1.81 12.40 -20.93
CA TRP A 28 -0.47 12.85 -20.53
C TRP A 28 -0.18 14.30 -20.92
N ARG A 29 -0.96 14.90 -21.84
CA ARG A 29 -0.93 16.35 -22.07
C ARG A 29 -1.76 17.15 -21.05
N GLY A 30 -2.50 16.47 -20.17
CA GLY A 30 -3.34 17.10 -19.16
C GLY A 30 -4.69 17.59 -19.69
N GLU A 31 -5.10 17.17 -20.90
CA GLU A 31 -6.36 17.59 -21.50
C GLU A 31 -7.50 16.62 -21.14
N PHE A 32 -7.77 16.48 -19.84
CA PHE A 32 -8.67 15.47 -19.28
C PHE A 32 -10.08 15.53 -19.87
N ASP A 33 -10.65 16.73 -20.01
CA ASP A 33 -11.98 16.93 -20.59
C ASP A 33 -12.07 16.49 -22.06
N ARG A 34 -11.01 16.74 -22.83
CA ARG A 34 -10.92 16.28 -24.23
C ARG A 34 -10.77 14.77 -24.30
N ALA A 35 -9.99 14.19 -23.40
CA ALA A 35 -9.86 12.73 -23.28
C ALA A 35 -11.22 12.08 -22.96
N VAL A 36 -11.99 12.64 -22.02
CA VAL A 36 -13.34 12.16 -21.67
C VAL A 36 -14.29 12.23 -22.87
N ARG A 37 -14.38 13.37 -23.57
CA ARG A 37 -15.21 13.49 -24.79
C ARG A 37 -14.81 12.47 -25.85
N ARG A 38 -13.51 12.19 -25.99
CA ARG A 38 -13.01 11.19 -26.93
C ARG A 38 -13.41 9.77 -26.53
N ILE A 39 -13.38 9.47 -25.24
CA ILE A 39 -13.87 8.20 -24.70
C ILE A 39 -15.37 8.05 -25.00
N ASP A 40 -16.19 9.06 -24.71
CA ASP A 40 -17.64 9.02 -24.94
C ASP A 40 -17.97 8.71 -26.40
N SER A 41 -17.30 9.39 -27.35
CA SER A 41 -17.45 9.10 -28.78
C SER A 41 -17.04 7.67 -29.18
N ARG A 42 -16.09 7.05 -28.47
CA ARG A 42 -15.71 5.64 -28.72
C ARG A 42 -16.73 4.67 -28.10
N LEU A 43 -17.31 5.00 -26.95
CA LEU A 43 -18.31 4.18 -26.28
C LEU A 43 -19.62 4.08 -27.08
N GLU A 44 -19.92 5.05 -27.93
CA GLU A 44 -21.05 5.01 -28.87
C GLU A 44 -20.87 3.99 -30.02
N LYS A 45 -19.63 3.58 -30.29
CA LYS A 45 -19.31 2.65 -31.37
C LYS A 45 -19.42 1.20 -30.92
N ASP A 46 -19.47 0.32 -31.92
CA ASP A 46 -19.28 -1.11 -31.70
C ASP A 46 -17.79 -1.37 -31.42
N ILE A 47 -17.48 -1.70 -30.17
CA ILE A 47 -16.13 -1.95 -29.67
C ILE A 47 -16.14 -3.20 -28.78
N PRO A 48 -15.02 -3.93 -28.69
CA PRO A 48 -14.92 -5.09 -27.80
C PRO A 48 -15.28 -4.74 -26.35
N GLN A 49 -15.98 -5.65 -25.66
CA GLN A 49 -16.43 -5.42 -24.28
C GLN A 49 -15.28 -5.12 -23.31
N ALA A 50 -14.13 -5.77 -23.48
CA ALA A 50 -12.95 -5.50 -22.66
C ALA A 50 -12.44 -4.06 -22.84
N LEU A 51 -12.44 -3.55 -24.08
CA LEU A 51 -12.09 -2.16 -24.36
C LEU A 51 -13.14 -1.19 -23.79
N ARG A 52 -14.44 -1.55 -23.87
CA ARG A 52 -15.51 -0.77 -23.24
C ARG A 52 -15.28 -0.60 -21.74
N LYS A 53 -15.02 -1.68 -21.01
CA LYS A 53 -14.69 -1.64 -19.57
C LYS A 53 -13.45 -0.77 -19.31
N ARG A 54 -12.38 -0.97 -20.10
CA ARG A 54 -11.12 -0.21 -20.02
C ARG A 54 -11.34 1.29 -20.20
N LEU A 55 -12.21 1.69 -21.11
CA LEU A 55 -12.54 3.09 -21.36
C LEU A 55 -13.42 3.69 -20.25
N MET A 56 -14.36 2.90 -19.69
CA MET A 56 -15.19 3.35 -18.57
C MET A 56 -14.35 3.60 -17.31
N ILE A 57 -13.43 2.69 -16.96
CA ILE A 57 -12.53 2.92 -15.82
C ILE A 57 -11.54 4.06 -16.08
N GLU A 58 -11.10 4.28 -17.33
CA GLU A 58 -10.27 5.45 -17.66
C GLU A 58 -10.99 6.77 -17.37
N LYS A 59 -12.30 6.88 -17.64
CA LYS A 59 -13.04 8.10 -17.32
C LYS A 59 -12.95 8.43 -15.83
N GLU A 60 -13.05 7.43 -14.96
CA GLU A 60 -12.92 7.63 -13.52
C GLU A 60 -11.48 8.00 -13.11
N ILE A 61 -10.47 7.39 -13.74
CA ILE A 61 -9.06 7.76 -13.54
C ILE A 61 -8.82 9.23 -13.93
N LEU A 62 -9.32 9.66 -15.09
CA LEU A 62 -9.14 11.03 -15.60
C LEU A 62 -9.84 12.08 -14.73
N LYS A 63 -10.94 11.72 -14.05
CA LYS A 63 -11.64 12.61 -13.09
C LYS A 63 -10.86 12.78 -11.79
N ARG A 64 -10.27 11.71 -11.27
CA ARG A 64 -9.59 11.71 -9.96
C ARG A 64 -8.16 12.22 -10.02
N MET A 65 -7.47 11.97 -11.14
CA MET A 65 -6.05 12.28 -11.29
C MET A 65 -5.69 13.76 -11.02
N PRO A 66 -6.40 14.77 -11.57
CA PRO A 66 -6.04 16.18 -11.36
C PRO A 66 -6.08 16.61 -9.90
N GLY A 67 -7.03 16.10 -9.11
CA GLY A 67 -7.18 16.44 -7.68
C GLY A 67 -5.96 16.06 -6.82
N GLN A 68 -5.16 15.10 -7.28
CA GLN A 68 -3.94 14.67 -6.58
C GLN A 68 -2.75 15.60 -6.84
N TYR A 69 -2.83 16.50 -7.83
CA TYR A 69 -1.76 17.42 -8.23
C TYR A 69 -2.23 18.88 -8.14
N PRO A 70 -2.52 19.39 -6.93
CA PRO A 70 -3.11 20.71 -6.75
C PRO A 70 -2.14 21.85 -7.08
N TYR A 71 -0.84 21.65 -6.86
CA TYR A 71 0.12 22.75 -6.82
C TYR A 71 0.67 23.11 -8.19
N THR A 72 0.54 24.38 -8.55
CA THR A 72 1.29 25.01 -9.64
C THR A 72 2.78 25.08 -9.33
N TRP A 73 3.59 25.39 -10.34
CA TRP A 73 5.01 25.67 -10.15
C TRP A 73 5.29 26.76 -9.10
N ALA A 74 4.54 27.87 -9.15
CA ALA A 74 4.72 28.98 -8.21
C ALA A 74 4.37 28.58 -6.77
N GLU A 75 3.30 27.81 -6.57
CA GLU A 75 2.91 27.29 -5.26
C GLU A 75 3.92 26.28 -4.73
N ALA A 76 4.42 25.37 -5.59
CA ALA A 76 5.46 24.41 -5.20
C ALA A 76 6.76 25.10 -4.76
N LEU A 77 7.18 26.15 -5.47
CA LEU A 77 8.31 27.00 -5.05
C LEU A 77 8.06 27.65 -3.69
N GLY A 78 6.86 28.20 -3.47
CA GLY A 78 6.48 28.78 -2.18
C GLY A 78 6.60 27.77 -1.04
N ILE A 79 6.00 26.59 -1.22
CA ILE A 79 6.05 25.49 -0.25
C ILE A 79 7.49 25.10 0.08
N LEU A 80 8.37 24.95 -0.91
CA LEU A 80 9.77 24.59 -0.67
C LEU A 80 10.55 25.69 0.05
N ARG A 81 10.36 26.96 -0.33
CA ARG A 81 11.00 28.11 0.34
C ARG A 81 10.58 28.21 1.82
N ASP A 82 9.33 27.92 2.11
CA ASP A 82 8.77 28.00 3.46
C ASP A 82 9.18 26.82 4.36
N ASN A 83 9.64 25.71 3.77
CA ASN A 83 9.93 24.46 4.50
C ASN A 83 11.38 23.99 4.43
N VAL A 84 12.20 24.56 3.54
CA VAL A 84 13.61 24.19 3.36
C VAL A 84 14.49 25.43 3.51
N ARG A 85 15.38 25.41 4.50
CA ARG A 85 16.34 26.48 4.75
C ARG A 85 17.25 26.71 3.54
N ASP A 86 17.48 27.98 3.20
CA ASP A 86 18.34 28.41 2.08
C ASP A 86 17.95 27.84 0.71
N PHE A 87 16.67 27.52 0.49
CA PHE A 87 16.16 26.99 -0.78
C PHE A 87 16.35 27.96 -1.96
N LYS A 88 16.86 27.44 -3.08
CA LYS A 88 17.03 28.16 -4.34
C LYS A 88 16.04 27.64 -5.36
N ASP A 89 15.45 28.54 -6.15
CA ASP A 89 14.39 28.17 -7.11
C ASP A 89 14.83 27.10 -8.13
N CYS A 90 16.10 27.11 -8.54
CA CYS A 90 16.66 26.10 -9.45
C CYS A 90 16.66 24.69 -8.85
N GLU A 91 16.57 24.53 -7.52
CA GLU A 91 16.46 23.21 -6.89
C GLU A 91 15.12 22.53 -7.24
N LEU A 92 14.04 23.29 -7.48
CA LEU A 92 12.78 22.70 -7.96
C LEU A 92 12.92 22.16 -9.38
N GLU A 93 13.68 22.84 -10.25
CA GLU A 93 13.97 22.33 -11.60
C GLU A 93 14.70 20.99 -11.53
N THR A 94 15.74 20.89 -10.69
CA THR A 94 16.44 19.61 -10.45
C THR A 94 15.50 18.54 -9.91
N LEU A 95 14.69 18.85 -8.90
CA LEU A 95 13.73 17.88 -8.33
C LEU A 95 12.69 17.41 -9.35
N TRP A 96 12.29 18.28 -10.28
CA TRP A 96 11.38 17.96 -11.36
C TRP A 96 12.03 17.09 -12.44
N GLU A 97 13.24 17.45 -12.90
CA GLU A 97 13.99 16.71 -13.91
C GLU A 97 14.43 15.32 -13.44
N GLU A 98 14.75 15.18 -12.14
CA GLU A 98 15.04 13.89 -11.50
C GLU A 98 13.78 13.09 -11.13
N ASP A 99 12.59 13.62 -11.41
CA ASP A 99 11.30 12.99 -11.07
C ASP A 99 11.16 12.68 -9.55
N ALA A 100 11.82 13.49 -8.72
CA ALA A 100 11.77 13.46 -7.26
C ALA A 100 10.52 14.18 -6.71
N ALA A 101 10.12 15.25 -7.39
CA ALA A 101 8.84 15.92 -7.22
C ALA A 101 7.85 15.40 -8.27
N ASP A 102 7.01 14.43 -7.88
CA ASP A 102 6.04 13.79 -8.76
C ASP A 102 5.07 14.81 -9.39
N TRP A 103 4.87 14.72 -10.70
CA TRP A 103 4.24 15.76 -11.49
C TRP A 103 3.40 15.22 -12.64
N ILE A 104 2.45 16.02 -13.11
CA ILE A 104 1.70 15.80 -14.36
C ILE A 104 1.48 17.13 -15.08
N TYR A 105 1.02 17.07 -16.33
CA TYR A 105 0.39 18.22 -16.96
C TYR A 105 -1.10 18.29 -16.57
N VAL A 106 -1.58 19.50 -16.31
CA VAL A 106 -3.00 19.84 -16.25
C VAL A 106 -3.22 21.04 -17.16
N ASP A 107 -3.98 20.86 -18.24
CA ASP A 107 -4.19 21.87 -19.29
C ASP A 107 -2.88 22.48 -19.85
N GLY A 108 -1.83 21.67 -19.95
CA GLY A 108 -0.52 22.06 -20.46
C GLY A 108 0.42 22.72 -19.45
N GLU A 109 -0.02 22.93 -18.20
CA GLU A 109 0.81 23.44 -17.11
C GLU A 109 1.34 22.29 -16.24
N VAL A 110 2.60 22.39 -15.78
CA VAL A 110 3.16 21.43 -14.82
C VAL A 110 2.49 21.62 -13.47
N ARG A 111 1.98 20.52 -12.90
CA ARG A 111 1.41 20.46 -11.56
C ARG A 111 2.09 19.40 -10.71
N PHE A 112 2.28 19.70 -9.44
CA PHE A 112 2.97 18.83 -8.48
C PHE A 112 1.99 18.15 -7.53
N ARG A 113 2.32 16.91 -7.18
CA ARG A 113 1.51 16.08 -6.29
C ARG A 113 1.37 16.71 -4.91
N SER A 114 0.23 16.57 -4.24
CA SER A 114 -0.02 17.10 -2.89
C SER A 114 1.03 16.69 -1.84
N SER A 115 1.62 15.50 -1.97
CA SER A 115 2.61 14.95 -1.03
C SER A 115 4.07 15.20 -1.42
N PHE A 116 4.35 16.00 -2.46
CA PHE A 116 5.70 16.14 -3.01
C PHE A 116 6.73 16.62 -1.96
N LEU A 117 6.40 17.59 -1.11
CA LEU A 117 7.28 18.06 -0.05
C LEU A 117 7.64 16.92 0.92
N LYS A 118 6.62 16.19 1.40
CA LYS A 118 6.81 15.03 2.29
C LYS A 118 7.70 13.98 1.63
N ASN A 119 7.55 13.77 0.32
CA ASN A 119 8.38 12.86 -0.46
C ASN A 119 9.85 13.29 -0.47
N VAL A 120 10.10 14.55 -0.82
CA VAL A 120 11.45 15.12 -0.91
C VAL A 120 12.14 15.05 0.45
N LEU A 121 11.49 15.53 1.52
CA LEU A 121 12.05 15.51 2.87
C LEU A 121 12.32 14.10 3.40
N LYS A 122 11.51 13.10 3.01
CA LYS A 122 11.67 11.70 3.43
C LYS A 122 12.82 10.98 2.73
N THR A 123 13.13 11.36 1.49
CA THR A 123 13.93 10.54 0.58
C THR A 123 15.26 11.19 0.19
N ARG A 124 15.37 12.52 0.30
CA ARG A 124 16.54 13.28 -0.10
C ARG A 124 17.20 13.93 1.12
N LYS A 125 18.30 13.31 1.57
CA LYS A 125 19.04 13.68 2.80
C LYS A 125 19.49 15.14 2.82
N GLU A 126 19.81 15.71 1.66
CA GLU A 126 20.19 17.13 1.55
C GLU A 126 19.06 18.09 1.94
N TYR A 127 17.81 17.77 1.58
CA TYR A 127 16.64 18.58 1.93
C TYR A 127 16.18 18.28 3.35
N GLU A 128 16.26 17.03 3.79
CA GLU A 128 16.01 16.64 5.19
C GLU A 128 16.90 17.43 6.17
N ASN A 129 18.21 17.51 5.91
CA ASN A 129 19.16 18.26 6.75
C ASN A 129 18.90 19.77 6.80
N ARG A 130 18.12 20.27 5.84
CA ARG A 130 17.71 21.67 5.71
C ARG A 130 16.23 21.88 6.04
N ALA A 131 15.50 20.85 6.45
CA ALA A 131 14.10 20.95 6.81
C ALA A 131 13.92 21.96 7.96
N MET A 132 12.94 22.85 7.81
CA MET A 132 12.57 23.79 8.87
C MET A 132 11.72 23.13 9.96
N ASP A 133 10.99 22.06 9.60
CA ASP A 133 10.25 21.22 10.54
C ASP A 133 11.20 20.27 11.29
N LEU A 134 11.69 20.74 12.45
CA LEU A 134 12.57 19.96 13.31
C LEU A 134 11.85 18.78 13.99
N GLU A 135 10.53 18.84 14.14
CA GLU A 135 9.74 17.77 14.76
C GLU A 135 9.67 16.55 13.83
N LEU A 136 9.47 16.77 12.53
CA LEU A 136 9.53 15.72 11.51
C LEU A 136 10.86 14.95 11.54
N VAL A 137 11.99 15.68 11.56
CA VAL A 137 13.32 15.07 11.59
C VAL A 137 13.54 14.30 12.89
N ARG A 138 13.12 14.88 14.02
CA ARG A 138 13.24 14.24 15.33
C ARG A 138 12.40 12.96 15.42
N SER A 139 11.15 13.00 14.97
CA SER A 139 10.24 11.86 14.96
C SER A 139 10.81 10.68 14.16
N LYS A 140 11.36 10.95 12.96
CA LYS A 140 12.06 9.92 12.16
C LYS A 140 13.23 9.29 12.92
N ALA A 141 14.07 10.10 13.57
CA ALA A 141 15.20 9.61 14.35
C ALA A 141 14.77 8.77 15.56
N GLU A 142 13.72 9.20 16.28
CA GLU A 142 13.13 8.46 17.40
C GLU A 142 12.56 7.10 16.95
N ASN A 143 11.88 7.07 15.80
CA ASN A 143 11.36 5.85 15.21
C ASN A 143 12.47 4.87 14.80
N PHE A 144 13.54 5.37 14.18
CA PHE A 144 14.70 4.54 13.84
C PHE A 144 15.42 3.99 15.07
N ALA A 145 15.55 4.79 16.12
CA ALA A 145 16.13 4.33 17.38
C ALA A 145 15.24 3.26 18.06
N LEU A 146 13.92 3.40 17.99
CA LEU A 146 12.98 2.37 18.44
C LEU A 146 13.20 1.06 17.68
N LEU A 147 13.16 1.09 16.35
CA LEU A 147 13.34 -0.10 15.51
C LEU A 147 14.67 -0.79 15.80
N ASN A 148 15.77 -0.03 15.89
CA ASN A 148 17.09 -0.60 16.17
C ASN A 148 17.15 -1.31 17.53
N ARG A 149 16.58 -0.71 18.58
CA ARG A 149 16.50 -1.36 19.92
C ARG A 149 15.63 -2.61 19.91
N THR A 150 14.48 -2.56 19.23
CA THR A 150 13.58 -3.71 19.12
C THR A 150 14.25 -4.86 18.37
N ILE A 151 14.91 -4.58 17.25
CA ILE A 151 15.66 -5.57 16.47
C ILE A 151 16.78 -6.20 17.30
N ALA A 152 17.56 -5.40 18.03
CA ALA A 152 18.60 -5.92 18.91
C ALA A 152 18.04 -6.87 19.98
N SER A 153 16.91 -6.51 20.61
CA SER A 153 16.20 -7.36 21.59
C SER A 153 15.68 -8.65 20.95
N MET A 154 15.12 -8.57 19.74
CA MET A 154 14.65 -9.76 19.00
C MET A 154 15.79 -10.73 18.67
N LYS A 155 16.95 -10.21 18.27
CA LYS A 155 18.16 -11.01 18.02
C LYS A 155 18.61 -11.77 19.28
N GLU A 156 18.56 -11.13 20.45
CA GLU A 156 18.93 -11.73 21.74
C GLU A 156 17.92 -12.78 22.22
N ARG A 157 16.62 -12.48 22.08
CA ARG A 157 15.53 -13.29 22.67
C ARG A 157 14.90 -14.30 21.72
N GLY A 158 15.25 -14.24 20.43
CA GLY A 158 14.69 -15.10 19.38
C GLY A 158 13.35 -14.61 18.79
N GLY A 159 12.87 -13.44 19.20
CA GLY A 159 11.61 -12.85 18.73
C GLY A 159 11.10 -11.74 19.65
N ALA A 160 9.94 -11.18 19.31
CA ALA A 160 9.21 -10.21 20.11
C ALA A 160 7.70 -10.35 19.89
N GLY A 161 6.92 -9.79 20.80
CA GLY A 161 5.49 -9.66 20.60
C GLY A 161 4.93 -8.46 21.34
N CYS A 162 3.82 -7.94 20.82
CA CYS A 162 3.08 -6.84 21.41
C CYS A 162 1.59 -7.17 21.45
N ARG A 163 0.90 -6.66 22.47
CA ARG A 163 -0.56 -6.55 22.51
C ARG A 163 -0.95 -5.10 22.28
N PHE A 164 -1.85 -4.89 21.34
CA PHE A 164 -2.35 -3.58 20.95
C PHE A 164 -3.80 -3.44 21.39
N CYS A 165 -4.21 -2.24 21.77
CA CYS A 165 -5.59 -1.79 21.75
C CYS A 165 -5.65 -0.51 20.91
N ILE A 166 -6.41 -0.53 19.82
CA ILE A 166 -6.49 0.56 18.85
C ILE A 166 -7.95 0.93 18.63
N ARG A 167 -8.21 2.22 18.47
CA ARG A 167 -9.49 2.75 18.00
C ARG A 167 -9.33 3.33 16.60
N GLY A 168 -10.01 2.74 15.63
CA GLY A 168 -10.17 3.33 14.29
C GLY A 168 -11.45 4.15 14.23
N THR A 169 -11.39 5.36 13.69
CA THR A 169 -12.55 6.25 13.53
C THR A 169 -12.58 6.84 12.12
N LEU A 170 -13.71 6.74 11.44
CA LEU A 170 -13.96 7.39 10.15
C LEU A 170 -15.07 8.43 10.31
N GLY A 171 -14.83 9.65 9.82
CA GLY A 171 -15.82 10.73 9.74
C GLY A 171 -15.98 11.22 8.30
N ILE A 172 -17.21 11.54 7.91
CA ILE A 172 -17.50 12.16 6.61
C ILE A 172 -17.28 13.67 6.74
N LEU A 173 -16.67 14.32 5.75
CA LEU A 173 -16.47 15.76 5.76
C LEU A 173 -17.77 16.49 5.43
N GLU A 174 -17.95 17.69 5.98
CA GLU A 174 -19.21 18.45 5.95
C GLU A 174 -19.80 18.62 4.53
N GLU A 175 -18.93 18.85 3.55
CA GLU A 175 -19.29 19.01 2.14
C GLU A 175 -19.83 17.75 1.47
N ALA A 176 -19.53 16.57 2.03
CA ALA A 176 -19.92 15.27 1.51
C ALA A 176 -21.07 14.63 2.31
N GLU A 177 -21.42 15.16 3.48
CA GLU A 177 -22.49 14.63 4.33
C GLU A 177 -23.87 14.72 3.68
N ARG A 178 -24.61 13.61 3.73
CA ARG A 178 -26.02 13.54 3.32
C ARG A 178 -26.89 13.03 4.47
N ASP A 179 -27.55 13.96 5.14
CA ASP A 179 -28.39 13.65 6.32
C ASP A 179 -29.58 12.75 5.97
N GLY A 180 -29.76 11.67 6.74
CA GLY A 180 -30.86 10.71 6.61
C GLY A 180 -30.71 9.67 5.49
N GLU A 181 -29.70 9.80 4.63
CA GLU A 181 -29.40 8.83 3.58
C GLU A 181 -28.71 7.58 4.14
N ASP A 182 -28.94 6.45 3.47
CA ASP A 182 -28.32 5.17 3.83
C ASP A 182 -26.85 5.19 3.38
N ILE A 183 -25.95 4.84 4.30
CA ILE A 183 -24.50 4.82 4.10
C ILE A 183 -23.92 3.48 4.52
N LYS A 184 -22.87 3.05 3.83
CA LYS A 184 -21.94 2.02 4.31
C LYS A 184 -20.58 2.62 4.57
N VAL A 185 -19.97 2.24 5.69
CA VAL A 185 -18.62 2.69 6.08
C VAL A 185 -17.79 1.47 6.45
N TYR A 186 -16.59 1.39 5.88
CA TYR A 186 -15.68 0.26 6.02
C TYR A 186 -14.45 0.72 6.78
N LEU A 187 -14.12 0.06 7.89
CA LEU A 187 -12.86 0.25 8.60
C LEU A 187 -12.08 -1.07 8.65
N PRO A 188 -10.77 -1.07 8.39
CA PRO A 188 -9.97 -2.29 8.45
C PRO A 188 -9.86 -2.82 9.87
N LEU A 189 -9.77 -4.15 9.98
CA LEU A 189 -9.59 -4.90 11.21
C LEU A 189 -8.42 -5.88 11.06
N PRO A 190 -7.71 -6.21 12.15
CA PRO A 190 -6.60 -7.17 12.10
C PRO A 190 -7.10 -8.57 11.68
N ILE A 191 -6.45 -9.19 10.70
CA ILE A 191 -6.71 -10.58 10.30
C ILE A 191 -6.13 -11.52 11.36
N GLU A 192 -6.91 -12.52 11.82
CA GLU A 192 -6.41 -13.59 12.68
C GLU A 192 -5.73 -14.67 11.84
N TYR A 193 -4.52 -14.36 11.38
CA TYR A 193 -3.74 -15.23 10.50
C TYR A 193 -2.24 -15.15 10.83
N ALA A 194 -1.57 -16.30 10.82
CA ALA A 194 -0.14 -16.50 11.05
C ALA A 194 0.43 -15.79 12.30
N GLN A 195 0.77 -14.50 12.21
CA GLN A 195 1.40 -13.71 13.28
C GLN A 195 0.42 -13.07 14.27
N VAL A 196 -0.83 -12.82 13.86
CA VAL A 196 -1.84 -12.17 14.71
C VAL A 196 -2.78 -13.18 15.34
N LYS A 197 -3.03 -13.00 16.65
CA LYS A 197 -3.93 -13.83 17.46
C LYS A 197 -4.76 -12.98 18.43
N ASN A 198 -5.75 -13.62 19.04
CA ASN A 198 -6.53 -13.07 20.14
C ASN A 198 -7.21 -11.73 19.80
N VAL A 199 -7.72 -11.58 18.57
CA VAL A 199 -8.42 -10.36 18.18
C VAL A 199 -9.74 -10.28 18.93
N LYS A 200 -10.01 -9.13 19.55
CA LYS A 200 -11.25 -8.86 20.27
C LYS A 200 -11.77 -7.48 19.89
N ILE A 201 -13.07 -7.41 19.61
CA ILE A 201 -13.77 -6.13 19.43
C ILE A 201 -14.30 -5.71 20.80
N HIS A 202 -13.96 -4.50 21.23
CA HIS A 202 -14.33 -3.95 22.54
C HIS A 202 -15.56 -3.05 22.47
N SER A 203 -15.62 -2.20 21.45
CA SER A 203 -16.79 -1.35 21.21
C SER A 203 -16.93 -1.03 19.73
N VAL A 204 -18.17 -0.83 19.30
CA VAL A 204 -18.53 -0.37 17.96
C VAL A 204 -19.52 0.77 18.14
N ARG A 205 -19.17 1.98 17.69
CA ARG A 205 -19.97 3.19 17.95
C ARG A 205 -20.33 3.91 16.67
N ILE A 206 -21.52 4.49 16.70
CA ILE A 206 -22.10 5.34 15.65
C ILE A 206 -22.48 6.66 16.32
N GLY A 207 -21.70 7.71 16.06
CA GLY A 207 -21.74 8.94 16.84
C GLY A 207 -21.39 8.68 18.31
N GLU A 208 -22.19 9.20 19.23
CA GLU A 208 -21.93 9.07 20.67
C GLU A 208 -22.46 7.78 21.30
N ARG A 209 -23.19 6.94 20.55
CA ARG A 209 -23.84 5.72 21.08
C ARG A 209 -23.16 4.45 20.60
N GLU A 210 -23.38 3.37 21.34
CA GLU A 210 -23.06 2.02 20.87
C GLU A 210 -23.93 1.67 19.66
N ALA A 211 -23.33 1.04 18.66
CA ALA A 211 -24.01 0.55 17.48
C ALA A 211 -24.84 -0.69 17.84
N GLU A 212 -26.05 -0.79 17.28
CA GLU A 212 -26.86 -1.99 17.43
C GLU A 212 -26.28 -3.10 16.53
N ALA A 213 -26.46 -4.36 16.93
CA ALA A 213 -25.82 -5.50 16.24
C ALA A 213 -26.22 -5.63 14.75
N GLN A 214 -27.38 -5.10 14.38
CA GLN A 214 -27.87 -5.06 13.00
C GLN A 214 -27.39 -3.85 12.19
N GLU A 215 -26.62 -2.93 12.77
CA GLU A 215 -26.08 -1.74 12.07
C GLU A 215 -24.64 -1.93 11.59
N TYR A 216 -24.06 -3.12 11.81
CA TYR A 216 -22.74 -3.44 11.31
C TYR A 216 -22.59 -4.92 11.00
N THR A 217 -21.54 -5.24 10.26
CA THR A 217 -21.12 -6.60 9.93
C THR A 217 -19.60 -6.67 10.02
N ILE A 218 -19.10 -7.65 10.77
CA ILE A 218 -17.67 -7.91 10.91
C ILE A 218 -17.30 -9.05 9.96
N ALA A 219 -16.37 -8.80 9.06
CA ALA A 219 -15.81 -9.81 8.18
C ALA A 219 -15.20 -10.97 8.98
N ARG A 220 -15.16 -12.16 8.38
CA ARG A 220 -14.62 -13.36 9.02
C ARG A 220 -13.16 -13.13 9.48
N PRO A 221 -12.71 -13.78 10.56
CA PRO A 221 -11.34 -13.61 11.07
C PRO A 221 -10.24 -13.89 10.04
N ASP A 222 -10.50 -14.78 9.08
CA ASP A 222 -9.61 -15.17 7.99
C ASP A 222 -10.01 -14.57 6.63
N ALA A 223 -10.82 -13.52 6.59
CA ALA A 223 -11.13 -12.81 5.36
C ALA A 223 -9.85 -12.35 4.65
N PHE A 224 -9.89 -12.28 3.31
CA PHE A 224 -8.73 -11.83 2.53
C PHE A 224 -8.40 -10.35 2.77
N GLN A 225 -9.45 -9.55 2.96
CA GLN A 225 -9.39 -8.18 3.49
C GLN A 225 -10.43 -8.10 4.61
N ARG A 226 -9.99 -7.93 5.86
CA ARG A 226 -10.89 -7.95 7.02
C ARG A 226 -11.30 -6.52 7.36
N THR A 227 -12.60 -6.27 7.29
CA THR A 227 -13.21 -4.99 7.63
C THR A 227 -14.37 -5.18 8.61
N ILE A 228 -14.69 -4.12 9.35
CA ILE A 228 -16.05 -3.90 9.84
C ILE A 228 -16.77 -2.99 8.85
N CYS A 229 -17.97 -3.38 8.43
CA CYS A 229 -18.87 -2.59 7.61
C CYS A 229 -20.01 -2.09 8.49
N PHE A 230 -20.08 -0.78 8.73
CA PHE A 230 -21.27 -0.13 9.26
C PHE A 230 -22.28 0.02 8.12
N HIS A 231 -23.57 -0.13 8.41
CA HIS A 231 -24.67 0.09 7.47
C HIS A 231 -25.85 0.69 8.23
N THR A 232 -26.07 1.99 8.04
CA THR A 232 -27.05 2.78 8.82
C THR A 232 -27.49 4.02 8.05
N LYS A 233 -28.32 4.86 8.69
CA LYS A 233 -28.62 6.21 8.19
C LYS A 233 -27.62 7.22 8.72
N HIS A 234 -26.97 7.93 7.81
CA HIS A 234 -26.02 8.98 8.17
C HIS A 234 -26.71 10.19 8.80
N ARG A 235 -26.06 10.82 9.77
CA ARG A 235 -26.46 12.09 10.39
C ARG A 235 -25.30 13.06 10.33
N LYS A 236 -25.59 14.36 10.24
CA LYS A 236 -24.52 15.37 10.24
C LYS A 236 -23.64 15.29 11.47
N GLY A 237 -22.33 15.40 11.28
CA GLY A 237 -21.28 15.26 12.28
C GLY A 237 -21.07 13.82 12.77
N GLN A 238 -21.71 12.82 12.17
CA GLN A 238 -21.65 11.45 12.65
C GLN A 238 -20.33 10.77 12.25
N LYS A 239 -19.68 10.18 13.25
CA LYS A 239 -18.48 9.37 13.07
C LYS A 239 -18.78 7.90 13.34
N TYR A 240 -17.97 7.02 12.75
CA TYR A 240 -18.06 5.58 12.88
C TYR A 240 -16.75 5.11 13.49
N SER A 241 -16.81 4.43 14.64
CA SER A 241 -15.59 4.00 15.33
C SER A 241 -15.66 2.57 15.81
N VAL A 242 -14.53 1.88 15.76
CA VAL A 242 -14.36 0.55 16.33
C VAL A 242 -13.11 0.54 17.22
N GLU A 243 -13.24 0.03 18.44
CA GLU A 243 -12.12 -0.23 19.33
C GLU A 243 -11.88 -1.74 19.40
N PHE A 244 -10.65 -2.16 19.19
CA PHE A 244 -10.27 -3.57 19.17
C PHE A 244 -8.88 -3.79 19.74
N SER A 245 -8.64 -4.99 20.25
CA SER A 245 -7.30 -5.46 20.64
C SER A 245 -6.88 -6.68 19.85
N PHE A 246 -5.57 -6.86 19.75
CA PHE A 246 -4.95 -8.03 19.14
C PHE A 246 -3.53 -8.23 19.66
N GLU A 247 -3.02 -9.45 19.51
CA GLU A 247 -1.62 -9.77 19.79
C GLU A 247 -0.90 -10.06 18.48
N ASN A 248 0.27 -9.44 18.28
CA ASN A 248 1.17 -9.76 17.19
C ASN A 248 2.48 -10.32 17.74
N ARG A 249 2.93 -11.46 17.21
CA ARG A 249 4.16 -12.14 17.64
C ARG A 249 5.02 -12.47 16.43
N GLU A 250 6.27 -12.03 16.47
CA GLU A 250 7.23 -12.23 15.40
C GLU A 250 8.47 -12.97 15.90
N ALA A 251 8.80 -14.04 15.18
CA ALA A 251 9.98 -14.85 15.42
C ALA A 251 11.19 -14.26 14.69
N TYR A 252 12.34 -14.21 15.35
CA TYR A 252 13.60 -13.85 14.71
C TYR A 252 14.33 -15.08 14.17
N LYS A 253 14.82 -14.97 12.94
CA LYS A 253 15.81 -15.87 12.35
C LYS A 253 16.86 -15.06 11.60
N ASP A 254 18.12 -15.51 11.71
CA ASP A 254 19.24 -14.86 11.05
C ASP A 254 19.33 -15.25 9.56
N PHE A 255 19.04 -14.29 8.69
CA PHE A 255 19.18 -14.37 7.24
C PHE A 255 20.20 -13.35 6.70
N SER A 256 21.14 -12.91 7.53
CA SER A 256 22.28 -12.11 7.09
C SER A 256 23.08 -12.85 6.02
N HIS A 257 23.84 -12.13 5.19
CA HIS A 257 24.65 -12.75 4.13
C HIS A 257 25.55 -13.87 4.68
N GLY A 258 26.19 -13.65 5.83
CA GLY A 258 27.04 -14.65 6.48
C GLY A 258 26.28 -15.92 6.87
N SER A 259 25.06 -15.80 7.40
CA SER A 259 24.22 -16.96 7.74
C SER A 259 23.77 -17.75 6.48
N LEU A 260 23.45 -17.03 5.40
CA LEU A 260 23.02 -17.62 4.12
C LEU A 260 24.12 -18.41 3.40
N GLU A 261 25.40 -18.08 3.62
CA GLU A 261 26.51 -18.83 3.04
C GLU A 261 26.71 -20.22 3.70
N HIS A 262 26.34 -20.35 4.97
CA HIS A 262 26.55 -21.56 5.77
C HIS A 262 25.32 -22.49 5.86
N SER A 263 24.17 -22.04 5.37
CA SER A 263 22.94 -22.84 5.34
C SER A 263 22.95 -23.80 4.14
N GLY A 264 23.02 -25.10 4.42
CA GLY A 264 22.81 -26.15 3.43
C GLY A 264 21.33 -26.27 3.03
N PRO A 265 21.01 -27.00 1.95
CA PRO A 265 19.62 -27.20 1.51
C PRO A 265 18.88 -28.16 2.47
N GLU A 266 18.51 -27.69 3.65
CA GLU A 266 17.62 -28.43 4.53
C GLU A 266 16.19 -28.35 3.99
N ARG A 267 15.58 -29.51 3.70
CA ARG A 267 14.19 -29.59 3.24
C ARG A 267 13.29 -29.90 4.43
N ILE A 268 12.38 -28.99 4.77
CA ILE A 268 11.23 -29.33 5.60
C ILE A 268 10.34 -30.25 4.74
N LYS A 269 10.00 -31.44 5.26
CA LYS A 269 9.25 -32.48 4.53
C LYS A 269 7.77 -32.15 4.33
N GLU A 270 7.25 -31.14 5.02
CA GLU A 270 5.83 -30.80 5.00
C GLU A 270 5.62 -29.37 4.48
N ARG A 271 4.83 -29.25 3.40
CA ARG A 271 4.40 -27.98 2.81
C ARG A 271 3.20 -27.44 3.60
N THR A 272 3.43 -26.97 4.81
CA THR A 272 2.40 -26.29 5.60
C THR A 272 2.37 -24.80 5.22
N GLY A 273 1.18 -24.26 4.95
CA GLY A 273 0.93 -22.82 4.80
C GLY A 273 1.15 -22.09 6.12
N ALA A 274 1.11 -20.76 6.12
CA ALA A 274 1.43 -19.99 7.34
C ALA A 274 0.40 -20.19 8.48
N ASN A 275 -0.74 -20.82 8.19
CA ASN A 275 -1.77 -21.24 9.15
C ASN A 275 -1.80 -22.76 9.41
N GLY A 276 -0.86 -23.53 8.89
CA GLY A 276 -0.83 -24.99 9.03
C GLY A 276 -1.64 -25.79 8.01
N PHE A 277 -2.32 -25.15 7.05
CA PHE A 277 -3.10 -25.83 5.99
C PHE A 277 -2.33 -25.91 4.66
N ALA A 278 -2.70 -26.84 3.78
CA ALA A 278 -2.15 -26.91 2.43
C ALA A 278 -2.57 -25.68 1.62
N GLU A 279 -1.62 -24.85 1.23
CA GLU A 279 -1.87 -23.65 0.42
C GLU A 279 -1.65 -23.93 -1.08
N PRO A 280 -2.41 -23.26 -1.96
CA PRO A 280 -2.29 -23.44 -3.41
C PRO A 280 -1.02 -22.76 -3.91
N MET A 281 0.12 -23.43 -3.78
CA MET A 281 1.44 -22.87 -4.12
C MET A 281 1.52 -22.37 -5.57
N ASP A 282 0.77 -22.99 -6.47
CA ASP A 282 0.68 -22.57 -7.88
C ASP A 282 0.05 -21.18 -8.03
N ALA A 283 -0.90 -20.81 -7.17
CA ALA A 283 -1.48 -19.46 -7.15
C ALA A 283 -0.43 -18.40 -6.78
N TRP A 284 0.47 -18.75 -5.85
CA TRP A 284 1.58 -17.89 -5.41
C TRP A 284 2.75 -17.85 -6.38
N LEU A 285 2.71 -18.63 -7.46
CA LEU A 285 3.66 -18.58 -8.58
C LEU A 285 3.05 -17.91 -9.82
N ALA A 286 1.73 -17.76 -9.85
CA ALA A 286 1.01 -17.28 -11.02
C ALA A 286 1.10 -15.74 -11.18
N GLN A 287 0.91 -15.31 -12.42
CA GLN A 287 0.59 -13.92 -12.74
C GLN A 287 -0.79 -13.57 -12.18
N GLN A 288 -0.96 -12.30 -11.81
CA GLN A 288 -2.24 -11.71 -11.42
C GLN A 288 -2.37 -10.35 -12.13
N PRO A 289 -2.85 -10.35 -13.38
CA PRO A 289 -3.14 -9.12 -14.10
C PRO A 289 -4.16 -8.25 -13.35
N PRO A 290 -4.13 -6.92 -13.51
CA PRO A 290 -3.28 -6.17 -14.44
C PRO A 290 -1.86 -5.88 -13.93
N HIS A 291 -1.58 -6.08 -12.64
CA HIS A 291 -0.34 -5.59 -12.01
C HIS A 291 0.79 -6.62 -11.96
N ILE A 292 0.54 -7.86 -11.51
CA ILE A 292 1.57 -8.90 -11.44
C ILE A 292 1.64 -9.59 -12.80
N ARG A 293 2.53 -9.10 -13.68
CA ARG A 293 2.72 -9.61 -15.04
C ARG A 293 4.19 -9.89 -15.32
N PHE A 294 4.49 -11.01 -15.96
CA PHE A 294 5.83 -11.42 -16.36
C PHE A 294 6.15 -10.87 -17.76
N THR A 295 6.15 -9.54 -17.86
CA THR A 295 6.55 -8.81 -19.07
C THR A 295 8.01 -9.12 -19.43
N PRO A 296 8.47 -8.82 -20.67
CA PRO A 296 9.88 -8.98 -21.03
C PRO A 296 10.83 -8.30 -20.05
N LEU A 297 10.55 -7.04 -19.68
CA LEU A 297 11.32 -6.28 -18.68
C LEU A 297 11.43 -7.04 -17.35
N ILE A 298 10.32 -7.57 -16.83
CA ILE A 298 10.31 -8.28 -15.54
C ILE A 298 11.06 -9.60 -15.61
N ARG A 299 10.95 -10.33 -16.73
CA ARG A 299 11.67 -11.60 -16.92
C ARG A 299 13.18 -11.37 -17.03
N GLU A 300 13.59 -10.38 -17.80
CA GLU A 300 15.00 -10.01 -17.95
C GLU A 300 15.56 -9.50 -16.63
N LEU A 301 14.86 -8.58 -15.96
CA LEU A 301 15.26 -8.07 -14.65
C LEU A 301 15.39 -9.18 -13.60
N ALA A 302 14.41 -10.09 -13.52
CA ALA A 302 14.49 -11.23 -12.61
C ALA A 302 15.67 -12.13 -12.95
N SER A 303 15.92 -12.41 -14.23
CA SER A 303 17.04 -13.23 -14.71
C SER A 303 18.39 -12.59 -14.37
N ASP A 304 18.54 -11.29 -14.59
CA ASP A 304 19.78 -10.55 -14.33
C ASP A 304 20.11 -10.51 -12.84
N ILE A 305 19.10 -10.30 -11.99
CA ILE A 305 19.27 -10.28 -10.53
C ILE A 305 19.64 -11.66 -10.00
N VAL A 306 18.93 -12.71 -10.40
CA VAL A 306 19.15 -14.05 -9.84
C VAL A 306 20.37 -14.75 -10.45
N GLY A 307 20.69 -14.49 -11.72
CA GLY A 307 21.74 -15.15 -12.47
C GLY A 307 21.66 -16.67 -12.38
N GLU A 308 22.79 -17.33 -12.10
CA GLU A 308 22.85 -18.79 -11.99
C GLU A 308 22.45 -19.36 -10.63
N GLU A 309 22.05 -18.53 -9.67
CA GLU A 309 21.63 -19.00 -8.35
C GLU A 309 20.46 -19.98 -8.47
N LYS A 310 20.51 -21.10 -7.73
CA LYS A 310 19.48 -22.14 -7.75
C LYS A 310 18.73 -22.23 -6.41
N ASP A 311 19.33 -21.76 -5.33
CA ASP A 311 18.69 -21.72 -4.01
C ASP A 311 17.60 -20.63 -3.97
N PRO A 312 16.31 -20.99 -3.78
CA PRO A 312 15.21 -20.03 -3.68
C PRO A 312 15.43 -18.95 -2.62
N LEU A 313 16.06 -19.28 -1.49
CA LEU A 313 16.31 -18.31 -0.41
C LEU A 313 17.33 -17.25 -0.86
N LYS A 314 18.43 -17.69 -1.49
CA LYS A 314 19.46 -16.79 -2.03
C LYS A 314 18.96 -15.96 -3.20
N LYS A 315 18.11 -16.54 -4.06
CA LYS A 315 17.42 -15.77 -5.11
C LYS A 315 16.55 -14.66 -4.51
N ALA A 316 15.71 -14.99 -3.52
CA ALA A 316 14.87 -14.00 -2.84
C ALA A 316 15.73 -12.90 -2.18
N ARG A 317 16.87 -13.27 -1.57
CA ARG A 317 17.83 -12.31 -1.01
C ARG A 317 18.37 -11.35 -2.07
N ARG A 318 18.81 -11.85 -3.22
CA ARG A 318 19.31 -11.01 -4.32
C ARG A 318 18.24 -10.03 -4.83
N ILE A 319 16.99 -10.48 -4.90
CA ILE A 319 15.85 -9.63 -5.28
C ILE A 319 15.61 -8.53 -4.24
N TYR A 320 15.59 -8.88 -2.95
CA TYR A 320 15.49 -7.91 -1.86
C TYR A 320 16.62 -6.89 -1.89
N ASP A 321 17.87 -7.37 -2.00
CA ASP A 321 19.06 -6.51 -2.06
C ASP A 321 18.99 -5.57 -3.27
N TYR A 322 18.60 -6.08 -4.45
CA TYR A 322 18.43 -5.24 -5.63
C TYR A 322 17.42 -4.12 -5.41
N ILE A 323 16.21 -4.45 -4.93
CA ILE A 323 15.15 -3.44 -4.73
C ILE A 323 15.57 -2.41 -3.69
N THR A 324 16.08 -2.85 -2.54
CA THR A 324 16.45 -1.94 -1.44
C THR A 324 17.63 -1.01 -1.76
N THR A 325 18.45 -1.36 -2.76
CA THR A 325 19.63 -0.58 -3.16
C THR A 325 19.45 0.20 -4.45
N HIS A 326 18.52 -0.20 -5.33
CA HIS A 326 18.32 0.43 -6.64
C HIS A 326 16.97 1.14 -6.79
N VAL A 327 15.93 0.77 -6.02
CA VAL A 327 14.60 1.36 -6.11
C VAL A 327 14.41 2.42 -5.03
N MET A 328 14.21 3.67 -5.45
CA MET A 328 14.01 4.79 -4.54
C MET A 328 12.62 4.73 -3.93
N TYR A 329 12.52 4.91 -2.61
CA TYR A 329 11.21 5.11 -1.99
C TYR A 329 10.60 6.40 -2.55
N SER A 330 9.36 6.37 -2.98
CA SER A 330 8.62 7.56 -3.39
C SER A 330 7.14 7.38 -3.14
N PHE A 331 6.47 8.36 -2.53
CA PHE A 331 5.01 8.35 -2.53
C PHE A 331 4.51 8.46 -3.97
N VAL A 332 3.63 7.55 -4.38
CA VAL A 332 3.04 7.53 -5.72
C VAL A 332 1.59 7.99 -5.68
N ARG A 333 1.03 8.37 -6.84
CA ARG A 333 -0.41 8.58 -7.01
C ARG A 333 -1.21 7.37 -6.52
N SER A 334 -2.48 7.60 -6.14
CA SER A 334 -3.34 6.53 -5.62
C SER A 334 -3.36 5.31 -6.54
N TYR A 335 -3.44 4.11 -5.96
CA TYR A 335 -3.38 2.88 -6.75
C TYR A 335 -4.54 2.76 -7.75
N PHE A 336 -5.67 3.42 -7.47
CA PHE A 336 -6.75 3.62 -8.45
C PHE A 336 -6.26 4.19 -9.79
N THR A 337 -5.34 5.16 -9.75
CA THR A 337 -4.82 5.87 -10.93
C THR A 337 -3.50 5.30 -11.44
N LEU A 338 -2.82 4.46 -10.66
CA LEU A 338 -1.60 3.77 -11.03
C LEU A 338 -1.90 2.45 -11.76
N THR A 339 -2.23 2.57 -13.05
CA THR A 339 -2.79 1.48 -13.86
C THR A 339 -1.88 0.26 -14.09
N ASP A 340 -0.58 0.37 -13.81
CA ASP A 340 0.39 -0.73 -13.91
C ASP A 340 1.52 -0.57 -12.88
N ILE A 341 1.21 -0.92 -11.63
CA ILE A 341 2.08 -0.69 -10.47
C ILE A 341 3.47 -1.30 -10.63
N VAL A 342 3.55 -2.57 -11.06
CA VAL A 342 4.84 -3.27 -11.14
C VAL A 342 5.71 -2.74 -12.27
N GLN A 343 5.12 -2.48 -13.45
CA GLN A 343 5.89 -1.91 -14.56
C GLN A 343 6.32 -0.47 -14.26
N TYR A 344 5.48 0.30 -13.55
CA TYR A 344 5.88 1.62 -13.06
C TYR A 344 7.13 1.51 -12.18
N ALA A 345 7.13 0.60 -11.20
CA ALA A 345 8.29 0.40 -10.32
C ALA A 345 9.55 0.01 -11.09
N ALA A 346 9.43 -0.99 -11.98
CA ALA A 346 10.57 -1.54 -12.73
C ALA A 346 11.16 -0.57 -13.76
N SER A 347 10.35 0.34 -14.31
CA SER A 347 10.82 1.30 -15.34
C SER A 347 11.25 2.65 -14.76
N SER A 348 10.61 3.11 -13.69
CA SER A 348 10.95 4.38 -13.03
C SER A 348 11.96 4.23 -11.89
N MET A 349 12.22 3.00 -11.43
CA MET A 349 13.07 2.71 -10.29
C MET A 349 12.63 3.46 -9.01
N LYS A 350 11.33 3.72 -8.86
CA LYS A 350 10.75 4.30 -7.64
C LYS A 350 9.39 3.71 -7.29
N GLY A 351 9.03 3.80 -6.00
CA GLY A 351 7.73 3.35 -5.50
C GLY A 351 7.62 3.42 -3.97
N ASP A 352 6.41 3.41 -3.45
CA ASP A 352 6.13 3.33 -2.01
C ASP A 352 6.14 1.86 -1.53
N CYS A 353 5.63 1.60 -0.32
CA CYS A 353 5.67 0.27 0.30
C CYS A 353 4.96 -0.79 -0.52
N GLY A 354 3.72 -0.57 -0.95
CA GLY A 354 2.98 -1.56 -1.74
C GLY A 354 3.55 -1.72 -3.14
N VAL A 355 4.05 -0.65 -3.77
CA VAL A 355 4.72 -0.72 -5.09
C VAL A 355 5.99 -1.58 -5.00
N GLN A 356 6.83 -1.37 -3.98
CA GLN A 356 8.03 -2.17 -3.80
C GLN A 356 7.73 -3.62 -3.37
N ALA A 357 6.71 -3.83 -2.53
CA ALA A 357 6.25 -5.17 -2.18
C ALA A 357 5.78 -5.94 -3.42
N LEU A 358 5.00 -5.31 -4.30
CA LEU A 358 4.57 -5.91 -5.57
C LEU A 358 5.72 -6.21 -6.52
N LEU A 359 6.71 -5.33 -6.62
CA LEU A 359 7.89 -5.59 -7.43
C LEU A 359 8.65 -6.80 -6.90
N PHE A 360 8.88 -6.86 -5.58
CA PHE A 360 9.52 -8.02 -4.94
C PHE A 360 8.75 -9.31 -5.19
N ILE A 361 7.42 -9.30 -5.01
CA ILE A 361 6.53 -10.44 -5.26
C ILE A 361 6.66 -10.86 -6.72
N THR A 362 6.54 -9.93 -7.67
CA THR A 362 6.53 -10.25 -9.10
C THR A 362 7.86 -10.84 -9.55
N LEU A 363 8.99 -10.28 -9.10
CA LEU A 363 10.32 -10.82 -9.40
C LEU A 363 10.53 -12.20 -8.75
N CYS A 364 10.07 -12.40 -7.52
CA CYS A 364 10.09 -13.72 -6.87
C CYS A 364 9.30 -14.75 -7.68
N ARG A 365 8.05 -14.43 -8.05
CA ARG A 365 7.20 -15.33 -8.83
C ARG A 365 7.80 -15.64 -10.20
N ALA A 366 8.34 -14.63 -10.89
CA ALA A 366 9.05 -14.81 -12.16
C ALA A 366 10.30 -15.70 -12.03
N ALA A 367 10.96 -15.68 -10.87
CA ALA A 367 12.12 -16.53 -10.54
C ALA A 367 11.75 -17.93 -9.99
N GLY A 368 10.45 -18.25 -9.91
CA GLY A 368 9.94 -19.53 -9.41
C GLY A 368 9.84 -19.64 -7.88
N ILE A 369 9.78 -18.51 -7.19
CA ILE A 369 9.66 -18.42 -5.73
C ILE A 369 8.21 -17.99 -5.42
N PRO A 370 7.45 -18.80 -4.68
CA PRO A 370 6.10 -18.41 -4.30
C PRO A 370 6.15 -17.18 -3.39
N ALA A 371 5.37 -16.15 -3.72
CA ALA A 371 5.33 -14.90 -2.97
C ALA A 371 3.93 -14.30 -2.95
N ARG A 372 3.57 -13.59 -1.88
CA ARG A 372 2.25 -12.96 -1.71
C ARG A 372 2.31 -11.66 -0.92
N TRP A 373 1.22 -10.91 -0.98
CA TRP A 373 1.07 -9.58 -0.38
C TRP A 373 0.60 -9.68 1.06
N GLN A 374 1.05 -8.76 1.93
CA GLN A 374 0.34 -8.43 3.15
C GLN A 374 0.27 -6.90 3.35
N ALA A 375 -0.90 -6.39 3.72
CA ALA A 375 -1.22 -4.97 3.82
C ALA A 375 -1.82 -4.66 5.19
N GLY A 376 -1.58 -3.46 5.69
CA GLY A 376 -2.32 -2.90 6.83
C GLY A 376 -1.63 -1.67 7.40
N LEU A 377 -1.32 -1.68 8.69
CA LEU A 377 -0.74 -0.52 9.38
C LEU A 377 0.60 -0.87 10.04
N TYR A 378 1.54 0.09 10.00
CA TYR A 378 2.63 0.19 10.96
C TYR A 378 2.10 0.87 12.22
N THR A 379 2.05 0.14 13.33
CA THR A 379 1.41 0.57 14.59
C THR A 379 2.46 0.71 15.69
N SER A 380 3.38 1.66 15.53
CA SER A 380 4.42 1.91 16.54
C SER A 380 3.84 2.71 17.72
N PRO A 381 4.54 2.78 18.86
CA PRO A 381 4.19 3.69 19.95
C PRO A 381 4.23 5.18 19.56
N LEU A 382 4.87 5.54 18.43
CA LEU A 382 5.07 6.92 18.00
C LEU A 382 4.05 7.34 16.95
N GLU A 383 3.66 6.45 16.05
CA GLU A 383 2.71 6.72 14.98
C GLU A 383 1.98 5.46 14.51
N ILE A 384 0.78 5.66 13.98
CA ILE A 384 0.05 4.65 13.20
C ILE A 384 -0.03 5.14 11.76
N SER A 385 0.54 4.37 10.82
CA SER A 385 0.55 4.74 9.40
C SER A 385 0.33 3.53 8.48
N CYS A 386 -0.10 3.80 7.25
CA CYS A 386 -0.28 2.79 6.21
C CYS A 386 1.05 2.11 5.85
N HIS A 387 1.04 0.78 5.73
CA HIS A 387 2.22 0.04 5.31
C HIS A 387 1.90 -1.33 4.70
N ASP A 388 2.69 -1.70 3.70
CA ASP A 388 2.61 -2.97 2.97
C ASP A 388 3.96 -3.67 2.95
N TRP A 389 3.92 -5.00 2.90
CA TRP A 389 5.10 -5.82 2.82
C TRP A 389 4.81 -7.11 2.05
N ALA A 390 5.88 -7.85 1.73
CA ALA A 390 5.78 -9.10 1.02
C ALA A 390 6.01 -10.29 1.96
N GLN A 391 5.45 -11.43 1.58
CA GLN A 391 5.84 -12.74 2.07
C GLN A 391 6.38 -13.58 0.92
N PHE A 392 7.39 -14.42 1.19
CA PHE A 392 7.90 -15.41 0.24
C PHE A 392 8.07 -16.77 0.91
N TYR A 393 7.93 -17.84 0.14
CA TYR A 393 8.01 -19.20 0.64
C TYR A 393 9.28 -19.89 0.15
N THR A 394 9.97 -20.57 1.08
CA THR A 394 11.02 -21.53 0.74
C THR A 394 10.75 -22.86 1.44
N ALA A 395 11.14 -23.97 0.81
CA ALA A 395 10.97 -25.30 1.39
C ALA A 395 11.78 -25.49 2.69
N SER A 396 12.82 -24.69 2.90
CA SER A 396 13.70 -24.75 4.08
C SER A 396 13.16 -23.95 5.26
N HIS A 397 12.41 -22.86 5.03
CA HIS A 397 12.04 -21.92 6.10
C HIS A 397 10.55 -21.59 6.19
N GLY A 398 9.73 -22.15 5.30
CA GLY A 398 8.32 -21.82 5.17
C GLY A 398 8.13 -20.41 4.63
N TRP A 399 7.00 -19.78 4.99
CA TRP A 399 6.75 -18.37 4.73
C TRP A 399 7.65 -17.48 5.59
N ARG A 400 8.29 -16.51 4.93
CA ARG A 400 9.12 -15.46 5.52
C ARG A 400 8.73 -14.12 4.92
N TYR A 401 9.12 -13.04 5.60
CA TYR A 401 8.75 -11.70 5.21
C TYR A 401 9.85 -11.01 4.41
N ALA A 402 9.50 -10.03 3.59
CA ALA A 402 10.43 -9.09 3.01
C ALA A 402 9.79 -7.70 3.03
N ASP A 403 10.41 -6.78 3.77
CA ASP A 403 9.99 -5.37 3.83
C ASP A 403 11.00 -4.50 3.09
N CYS A 404 10.80 -4.36 1.78
CA CYS A 404 11.71 -3.59 0.93
C CYS A 404 11.69 -2.09 1.25
N SER A 405 10.57 -1.58 1.78
CA SER A 405 10.44 -0.16 2.14
C SER A 405 11.29 0.19 3.35
N PHE A 406 11.14 -0.55 4.47
CA PHE A 406 11.93 -0.32 5.67
C PHE A 406 13.38 -0.78 5.48
N GLY A 407 13.60 -1.86 4.73
CA GLY A 407 14.91 -2.31 4.29
C GLY A 407 15.67 -1.24 3.49
N GLY A 408 15.03 -0.67 2.47
CA GLY A 408 15.62 0.40 1.66
C GLY A 408 15.88 1.67 2.46
N ALA A 409 15.02 2.02 3.42
CA ALA A 409 15.29 3.11 4.35
C ALA A 409 16.51 2.82 5.23
N ALA A 410 16.66 1.59 5.74
CA ALA A 410 17.84 1.19 6.52
C ALA A 410 19.12 1.28 5.69
N PHE A 411 19.11 0.79 4.45
CA PHE A 411 20.25 0.89 3.54
C PHE A 411 20.67 2.35 3.29
N ARG A 412 19.72 3.25 3.01
CA ARG A 412 20.00 4.68 2.80
C ARG A 412 20.63 5.38 4.01
N GLU A 413 20.31 4.92 5.22
CA GLU A 413 20.92 5.44 6.44
C GLU A 413 22.24 4.75 6.82
N GLY A 414 22.67 3.71 6.10
CA GLY A 414 23.86 2.92 6.43
C GLY A 414 23.64 1.91 7.57
N GLU A 415 22.40 1.64 7.95
CA GLU A 415 22.00 0.74 9.04
C GLU A 415 21.93 -0.71 8.56
N THR A 416 23.10 -1.32 8.31
CA THR A 416 23.23 -2.67 7.73
C THR A 416 22.51 -3.76 8.53
N GLU A 417 22.57 -3.72 9.86
CA GLU A 417 21.88 -4.71 10.70
C GLU A 417 20.36 -4.67 10.55
N ARG A 418 19.78 -3.47 10.41
CA ARG A 418 18.34 -3.28 10.19
C ARG A 418 17.96 -3.65 8.76
N TRP A 419 18.84 -3.35 7.80
CA TRP A 419 18.67 -3.77 6.41
C TRP A 419 18.64 -5.30 6.27
N ASP A 420 19.56 -6.01 6.94
CA ASP A 420 19.55 -7.48 6.97
C ASP A 420 18.32 -8.05 7.68
N PHE A 421 17.88 -7.41 8.77
CA PHE A 421 16.73 -7.87 9.54
C PHE A 421 15.45 -7.96 8.69
N TYR A 422 15.17 -6.95 7.87
CA TYR A 422 13.95 -6.87 7.06
C TYR A 422 13.92 -7.84 5.85
N PHE A 423 15.00 -8.61 5.65
CA PHE A 423 14.96 -9.84 4.87
C PHE A 423 14.69 -11.04 5.80
N GLY A 424 13.46 -11.54 5.75
CA GLY A 424 13.03 -12.74 6.45
C GLY A 424 12.30 -12.50 7.78
N ASN A 425 12.33 -11.29 8.32
CA ASN A 425 11.73 -10.92 9.61
C ASN A 425 10.90 -9.62 9.50
N LEU A 426 10.05 -9.39 10.51
CA LEU A 426 9.34 -8.13 10.76
C LEU A 426 9.47 -7.75 12.23
N ASP A 427 9.39 -6.45 12.51
CA ASP A 427 9.17 -5.96 13.87
C ASP A 427 7.71 -6.22 14.31
N PRO A 428 7.41 -6.24 15.62
CA PRO A 428 6.08 -6.60 16.12
C PRO A 428 5.03 -5.49 15.90
N PHE A 429 5.40 -4.32 15.39
CA PHE A 429 4.54 -3.14 15.26
C PHE A 429 3.71 -3.16 13.96
N ARG A 430 3.10 -4.31 13.64
CA ARG A 430 2.31 -4.52 12.42
C ARG A 430 0.87 -4.89 12.76
N LEU A 431 -0.07 -4.22 12.11
CA LEU A 431 -1.47 -4.63 12.01
C LEU A 431 -1.73 -5.10 10.58
N PRO A 432 -1.80 -6.41 10.29
CA PRO A 432 -2.21 -6.91 8.99
C PRO A 432 -3.73 -6.88 8.85
N ALA A 433 -4.24 -6.08 7.90
CA ALA A 433 -5.67 -5.95 7.58
C ALA A 433 -6.06 -6.66 6.27
N ALA A 434 -5.10 -6.88 5.38
CA ALA A 434 -5.26 -7.63 4.14
C ALA A 434 -4.12 -8.65 3.97
N ARG A 435 -4.48 -9.87 3.55
CA ARG A 435 -3.53 -10.96 3.23
C ARG A 435 -3.50 -11.29 1.74
N GLU A 436 -4.36 -10.64 0.95
CA GLU A 436 -4.40 -10.78 -0.50
C GLU A 436 -4.58 -9.42 -1.19
N PHE A 437 -3.90 -9.29 -2.33
CA PHE A 437 -3.96 -8.10 -3.17
C PHE A 437 -5.21 -8.10 -4.05
N GLY A 438 -6.01 -7.03 -4.00
CA GLY A 438 -7.13 -6.84 -4.92
C GLY A 438 -8.37 -7.68 -4.66
N TYR A 439 -8.65 -8.01 -3.39
CA TYR A 439 -9.82 -8.81 -3.00
C TYR A 439 -10.95 -7.95 -2.43
N GLU A 440 -12.19 -8.38 -2.65
CA GLU A 440 -13.38 -7.71 -2.14
C GLU A 440 -13.50 -7.76 -0.60
N PHE A 441 -14.25 -6.79 -0.06
CA PHE A 441 -14.68 -6.82 1.33
C PHE A 441 -15.80 -7.84 1.57
N GLU A 442 -16.03 -8.18 2.83
CA GLU A 442 -17.15 -9.00 3.28
C GLU A 442 -17.98 -8.19 4.30
N PRO A 443 -19.14 -7.59 3.93
CA PRO A 443 -19.76 -7.57 2.59
C PRO A 443 -19.01 -6.67 1.59
N PRO A 444 -19.18 -6.87 0.26
CA PRO A 444 -18.55 -6.03 -0.74
C PRO A 444 -19.13 -4.61 -0.75
N MET A 445 -18.38 -3.67 -1.34
CA MET A 445 -18.92 -2.37 -1.75
C MET A 445 -19.78 -2.54 -3.01
N ASP A 446 -20.81 -1.70 -3.15
CA ASP A 446 -21.67 -1.67 -4.34
C ASP A 446 -21.06 -0.81 -5.46
N HIS A 447 -20.13 0.07 -5.12
CA HIS A 447 -19.46 1.00 -6.03
C HIS A 447 -17.94 0.77 -6.09
N LEU A 448 -17.27 1.45 -7.01
CA LEU A 448 -15.82 1.40 -7.13
C LEU A 448 -15.14 1.81 -5.81
N ARG A 449 -14.23 0.96 -5.35
CA ARG A 449 -13.32 1.28 -4.25
C ARG A 449 -12.36 2.41 -4.61
N ASN A 450 -11.98 3.22 -3.62
CA ASN A 450 -10.92 4.22 -3.71
C ASN A 450 -9.54 3.59 -3.73
N ASP A 451 -9.33 2.60 -2.89
CA ASP A 451 -8.18 1.71 -2.98
C ASP A 451 -8.69 0.29 -3.23
N PRO A 452 -8.76 -0.17 -4.49
CA PRO A 452 -9.29 -1.48 -4.80
C PRO A 452 -8.33 -2.61 -4.41
N TYR A 453 -7.16 -2.31 -3.83
CA TYR A 453 -6.09 -3.27 -3.64
C TYR A 453 -5.78 -3.62 -2.19
N ASP A 454 -5.60 -2.66 -1.29
CA ASP A 454 -5.16 -2.92 0.10
C ASP A 454 -6.11 -2.42 1.21
N ASN A 455 -6.76 -1.26 1.03
CA ASN A 455 -7.57 -0.52 2.01
C ASN A 455 -7.02 -0.48 3.44
N GLN A 456 -6.18 0.52 3.71
CA GLN A 456 -5.57 0.76 5.03
C GLN A 456 -6.25 1.89 5.81
N THR A 457 -7.01 2.77 5.13
CA THR A 457 -7.62 3.96 5.73
C THR A 457 -9.15 3.92 5.78
N GLY A 458 -9.77 2.80 5.44
CA GLY A 458 -11.22 2.72 5.34
C GLY A 458 -11.78 3.42 4.10
N GLU A 459 -13.05 3.13 3.82
CA GLU A 459 -13.79 3.61 2.65
C GLU A 459 -15.27 3.81 3.03
N ALA A 460 -16.00 4.61 2.26
CA ALA A 460 -17.43 4.86 2.51
C ALA A 460 -18.20 5.01 1.19
N GLU A 461 -19.45 4.56 1.18
CA GLU A 461 -20.36 4.72 0.04
C GLU A 461 -21.78 5.08 0.48
N TYR A 462 -22.41 5.96 -0.29
CA TYR A 462 -23.85 6.12 -0.31
C TYR A 462 -24.47 5.16 -1.33
N ARG A 463 -25.79 5.03 -1.29
CA ARG A 463 -26.51 4.13 -2.21
C ARG A 463 -26.21 4.39 -3.70
N ASP A 464 -25.98 5.63 -4.09
CA ASP A 464 -25.77 6.05 -5.48
C ASP A 464 -24.29 6.16 -5.89
N ARG A 465 -23.34 6.23 -4.94
CA ARG A 465 -21.91 6.37 -5.24
C ARG A 465 -20.97 6.02 -4.08
N SER A 466 -19.73 5.70 -4.41
CA SER A 466 -18.59 5.75 -3.48
C SER A 466 -18.21 7.21 -3.16
N LEU A 467 -17.83 7.48 -1.91
CA LEU A 467 -17.19 8.74 -1.52
C LEU A 467 -15.73 8.72 -1.94
N ALA A 468 -15.17 9.82 -2.42
CA ALA A 468 -13.75 9.96 -2.72
C ALA A 468 -12.92 10.06 -1.44
N GLN A 469 -11.61 9.79 -1.53
CA GLN A 469 -10.70 9.80 -0.38
C GLN A 469 -10.66 11.16 0.34
N GLU A 470 -10.88 12.25 -0.39
CA GLU A 470 -10.90 13.62 0.11
C GLU A 470 -12.23 13.99 0.79
N GLU A 471 -13.26 13.13 0.71
CA GLU A 471 -14.60 13.38 1.27
C GLU A 471 -14.80 12.78 2.67
N TYR A 472 -13.78 12.08 3.19
CA TYR A 472 -13.77 11.54 4.55
C TYR A 472 -12.38 11.61 5.18
N SER A 473 -12.34 11.51 6.50
CA SER A 473 -11.10 11.40 7.26
C SER A 473 -11.12 10.15 8.13
N THR A 474 -9.95 9.53 8.26
CA THR A 474 -9.76 8.37 9.12
C THR A 474 -8.62 8.61 10.09
N GLU A 475 -8.86 8.29 11.34
CA GLU A 475 -7.91 8.41 12.44
C GLU A 475 -7.78 7.07 13.15
N TYR A 476 -6.55 6.71 13.50
CA TYR A 476 -6.25 5.58 14.37
C TYR A 476 -5.58 6.07 15.64
N GLU A 477 -6.17 5.75 16.78
CA GLU A 477 -5.69 6.10 18.10
C GLU A 477 -5.14 4.85 18.80
N MET A 478 -3.90 4.90 19.28
CA MET A 478 -3.32 3.86 20.13
C MET A 478 -3.85 4.03 21.57
N ILE A 479 -4.77 3.16 21.98
CA ILE A 479 -5.34 3.17 23.34
C ILE A 479 -4.38 2.55 24.35
N SER A 480 -3.76 1.41 23.98
CA SER A 480 -2.69 0.81 24.77
C SER A 480 -1.77 -0.04 23.91
N LEU A 481 -0.51 -0.14 24.34
CA LEU A 481 0.51 -0.99 23.74
C LEU A 481 1.34 -1.63 24.85
N GLU A 482 1.33 -2.95 24.90
CA GLU A 482 2.02 -3.75 25.92
C GLU A 482 2.96 -4.75 25.26
N ASP A 483 4.21 -4.83 25.72
CA ASP A 483 5.10 -5.92 25.32
C ASP A 483 4.61 -7.24 25.93
N ILE A 484 4.59 -8.30 25.13
CA ILE A 484 4.27 -9.66 25.59
C ILE A 484 5.48 -10.57 25.44
N ILE A 485 5.64 -11.50 26.40
CA ILE A 485 6.76 -12.46 26.40
C ILE A 485 6.63 -13.34 25.16
N TYR A 486 7.69 -13.38 24.34
CA TYR A 486 7.81 -14.18 23.13
C TYR A 486 7.70 -15.68 23.42
#